data_AF-L0NAJ9-F1
#
_entry.id   AF-L0NAJ9-F1
#
_cell.length_a   1.000
_cell.length_b   1.000
_cell.length_c   1.000
_cell.angle_alpha   90.00
_cell.angle_beta   90.00
_cell.angle_gamma   90.00
#
_symmetry.space_group_name_H-M   'P 1'
#
loop_
_entity.id
_entity.type
_entity.pdbx_description
1 polymer ?
#
loop_
_entity_poly.entity_id
_entity_poly.type
_entity_poly.pdbx_seq_one_letter_code
_entity_poly.pdbx_strand_id
1 'polypeptide(L)'
;MRNHEAGPMNVIVYFRQNGGTAAKDYPVTTHWAEDENGIPAPLFSAFDTGQADTFPPEILSQIEAVNPWLAARRGVVAATFTEIEIGSPRRPAYGAARKAAIHERAVLLVTTSEAVAGQEFSPASQDGVEVITLPAPKLADQLRETASGRTPVVFYLRAGPQGPEADTLLAKQRDGIQKANISDNVLAEFMEQETVGSTERPQLAKALELCRQHKALLFIGTTDAIGDGEEFQPDFTYVSYEVGYRKAYEWPDLIALSACPFPVALHFGKQWVHGNIPLYLANSSGSDFVAASVTSRGSTFLGGELTETTLGNKRLGPVPAGQARLVEAYDVYFEGDFLIEYRIDARLADGTSLTGRAFVKGIPASRWLLVGP
;
A
#
# COMPACT_ATOMS: atom_id res chain seq x y z
N MET A 1 34.81 6.95 -13.21
CA MET A 1 34.00 5.78 -13.62
C MET A 1 32.78 5.75 -12.72
N ARG A 2 31.60 6.14 -13.22
CA ARG A 2 30.34 6.13 -12.46
C ARG A 2 29.61 4.82 -12.76
N ASN A 3 29.16 4.13 -11.71
CA ASN A 3 28.46 2.85 -11.79
C ASN A 3 27.16 2.98 -12.61
N HIS A 4 27.18 2.42 -13.82
CA HIS A 4 26.02 2.24 -14.71
C HIS A 4 25.40 0.85 -14.51
N GLU A 5 25.01 0.47 -13.28
CA GLU A 5 24.47 -0.88 -13.02
C GLU A 5 23.21 -0.87 -12.12
N ALA A 6 22.29 0.06 -12.34
CA ALA A 6 20.89 -0.16 -11.98
C ALA A 6 20.11 -0.35 -13.29
N GLY A 7 19.55 -1.54 -13.48
CA GLY A 7 18.67 -1.84 -14.62
C GLY A 7 17.41 -0.95 -14.61
N PRO A 8 16.62 -0.96 -15.70
CA PRO A 8 15.36 -0.22 -15.74
C PRO A 8 14.45 -0.65 -14.58
N MET A 9 13.85 0.34 -13.93
CA MET A 9 12.99 0.16 -12.76
C MET A 9 11.55 -0.04 -13.23
N ASN A 10 10.88 -1.12 -12.81
CA ASN A 10 9.47 -1.30 -13.14
C ASN A 10 8.61 -0.33 -12.33
N VAL A 11 7.61 0.26 -12.98
CA VAL A 11 6.73 1.27 -12.40
C VAL A 11 5.27 0.92 -12.73
N ILE A 12 4.40 1.01 -11.75
CA ILE A 12 2.96 1.02 -11.92
C ILE A 12 2.49 2.45 -11.71
N VAL A 13 1.67 2.99 -12.61
CA VAL A 13 1.22 4.39 -12.49
C VAL A 13 -0.27 4.43 -12.15
N TYR A 14 -0.61 5.19 -11.12
CA TYR A 14 -1.97 5.35 -10.62
C TYR A 14 -2.45 6.79 -10.79
N PHE A 15 -3.39 6.97 -11.70
CA PHE A 15 -4.07 8.21 -12.03
C PHE A 15 -5.35 8.40 -11.21
N ARG A 16 -5.74 9.66 -11.04
CA ARG A 16 -6.99 10.03 -10.36
C ARG A 16 -7.78 10.98 -11.25
N GLN A 17 -9.07 10.71 -11.41
CA GLN A 17 -9.98 11.42 -12.29
C GLN A 17 -11.21 11.86 -11.50
N ASN A 18 -11.75 13.04 -11.79
CA ASN A 18 -13.00 13.52 -11.21
C ASN A 18 -14.18 12.80 -11.87
N GLY A 19 -15.09 12.22 -11.07
CA GLY A 19 -16.25 11.48 -11.55
C GLY A 19 -17.28 12.25 -12.38
N GLY A 20 -17.11 13.57 -12.52
CA GLY A 20 -17.85 14.36 -13.51
C GLY A 20 -17.44 14.11 -14.97
N THR A 21 -16.37 13.35 -15.22
CA THR A 21 -15.85 13.04 -16.56
C THR A 21 -16.00 11.54 -16.88
N ALA A 22 -16.13 11.18 -18.15
CA ALA A 22 -16.36 9.80 -18.55
C ALA A 22 -15.19 8.88 -18.15
N ALA A 23 -15.51 7.79 -17.46
CA ALA A 23 -14.60 6.71 -17.12
C ALA A 23 -13.90 6.15 -18.37
N LYS A 24 -12.58 6.23 -18.45
CA LYS A 24 -11.81 5.52 -19.48
C LYS A 24 -10.51 4.99 -18.89
N ASP A 25 -10.16 3.77 -19.28
CA ASP A 25 -8.79 3.32 -19.20
C ASP A 25 -7.98 4.05 -20.27
N TYR A 26 -6.87 4.61 -19.85
CA TYR A 26 -5.94 5.29 -20.73
C TYR A 26 -4.77 4.34 -20.98
N PRO A 27 -4.75 3.55 -22.06
CA PRO A 27 -3.62 2.69 -22.36
C PRO A 27 -2.42 3.57 -22.71
N VAL A 28 -1.53 3.78 -21.74
CA VAL A 28 -0.34 4.59 -21.94
C VAL A 28 0.85 3.66 -22.13
N THR A 29 1.45 3.67 -23.32
CA THR A 29 2.64 2.87 -23.62
C THR A 29 3.89 3.69 -23.31
N THR A 30 4.86 3.09 -22.59
CA THR A 30 6.19 3.69 -22.43
C THR A 30 7.05 3.33 -23.62
N HIS A 31 7.68 4.34 -24.21
CA HIS A 31 8.67 4.17 -25.28
C HIS A 31 9.97 4.85 -24.87
N TRP A 32 11.08 4.41 -25.45
CA TRP A 32 12.37 5.06 -25.28
C TRP A 32 12.45 6.20 -26.30
N ALA A 33 12.54 7.44 -25.82
CA ALA A 33 12.80 8.62 -26.63
C ALA A 33 14.14 9.22 -26.23
N GLU A 34 14.81 9.91 -27.16
CA GLU A 34 16.00 10.69 -26.82
C GLU A 34 15.58 11.99 -26.14
N ASP A 35 16.14 12.27 -24.96
CA ASP A 35 15.95 13.55 -24.27
C ASP A 35 16.67 14.70 -25.00
N GLU A 36 16.54 15.93 -24.48
CA GLU A 36 17.17 17.13 -25.07
C GLU A 36 18.71 17.05 -25.17
N ASN A 37 19.34 16.08 -24.50
CA ASN A 37 20.78 15.82 -24.52
C ASN A 37 21.16 14.58 -25.34
N GLY A 38 20.22 13.95 -26.06
CA GLY A 38 20.44 12.74 -26.85
C GLY A 38 20.57 11.47 -26.01
N ILE A 39 20.11 11.47 -24.75
CA ILE A 39 20.15 10.30 -23.87
C ILE A 39 18.79 9.57 -23.95
N PRO A 40 18.76 8.25 -24.19
CA PRO A 40 17.51 7.49 -24.18
C PRO A 40 16.84 7.52 -22.80
N ALA A 41 15.64 8.10 -22.74
CA ALA A 41 14.79 8.21 -21.56
C ALA A 41 13.42 7.56 -21.83
N PRO A 42 12.85 6.81 -20.87
CA PRO A 42 11.50 6.30 -20.99
C PRO A 42 10.49 7.43 -20.75
N LEU A 43 9.60 7.65 -21.71
CA LEU A 43 8.53 8.64 -21.63
C LEU A 43 7.18 7.98 -21.93
N PHE A 44 6.10 8.49 -21.34
CA PHE A 44 4.77 8.31 -21.90
C PHE A 44 4.64 9.18 -23.14
N SER A 45 4.35 8.57 -24.30
CA SER A 45 3.79 9.32 -25.43
C SER A 45 2.29 9.24 -25.32
N ALA A 46 1.65 10.33 -24.92
CA ALA A 46 0.28 10.59 -25.37
C ALA A 46 0.23 10.78 -26.91
N PHE A 47 1.39 10.93 -27.56
CA PHE A 47 1.54 11.41 -28.93
C PHE A 47 1.48 10.34 -30.03
N ASP A 48 1.75 9.05 -29.73
CA ASP A 48 1.79 8.02 -30.79
C ASP A 48 0.44 7.33 -31.06
N THR A 49 -0.61 7.63 -30.30
CA THR A 49 -1.95 7.02 -30.52
C THR A 49 -2.94 7.94 -31.22
N GLY A 50 -2.62 9.21 -31.49
CA GLY A 50 -3.58 10.19 -32.03
C GLY A 50 -4.80 10.42 -31.13
N GLN A 51 -4.72 10.03 -29.85
CA GLN A 51 -5.81 10.07 -28.88
C GLN A 51 -5.66 11.17 -27.82
N ALA A 52 -4.62 12.01 -27.86
CA ALA A 52 -4.37 13.07 -26.88
C ALA A 52 -5.60 13.99 -26.65
N ASP A 53 -6.36 14.28 -27.71
CA ASP A 53 -7.59 15.09 -27.66
C ASP A 53 -8.76 14.42 -26.91
N THR A 54 -8.61 13.15 -26.50
CA THR A 54 -9.65 12.38 -25.80
C THR A 54 -9.42 12.24 -24.29
N PHE A 55 -8.28 12.72 -23.79
CA PHE A 55 -7.94 12.67 -22.37
C PHE A 55 -8.53 13.88 -21.63
N PRO A 56 -9.11 13.70 -20.44
CA PRO A 56 -9.48 14.80 -19.58
C PRO A 56 -8.26 15.68 -19.23
N PRO A 57 -8.43 17.01 -19.12
CA PRO A 57 -7.33 17.93 -18.81
C PRO A 57 -6.54 17.57 -17.54
N GLU A 58 -7.21 17.03 -16.53
CA GLU A 58 -6.61 16.55 -15.28
C GLU A 58 -5.71 15.32 -15.46
N ILE A 59 -6.02 14.43 -16.41
CA ILE A 59 -5.17 13.26 -16.71
C ILE A 59 -3.97 13.70 -17.55
N LEU A 60 -4.16 14.60 -18.52
CA LEU A 60 -3.05 15.20 -19.28
C LEU A 60 -2.04 15.88 -18.33
N SER A 61 -2.55 16.66 -17.39
CA SER A 61 -1.75 17.31 -16.36
C SER A 61 -0.98 16.32 -15.46
N GLN A 62 -1.54 15.14 -15.19
CA GLN A 62 -0.87 14.08 -14.44
C GLN A 62 0.20 13.38 -15.27
N ILE A 63 -0.06 13.13 -16.56
CA ILE A 63 0.92 12.55 -17.50
C ILE A 63 2.13 13.48 -17.64
N GLU A 64 1.91 14.79 -17.77
CA GLU A 64 2.97 15.80 -17.82
C GLU A 64 3.83 15.81 -16.55
N ALA A 65 3.24 15.54 -15.38
CA ALA A 65 3.96 15.43 -14.11
C ALA A 65 4.76 14.12 -13.99
N VAL A 66 4.29 13.02 -14.57
CA VAL A 66 4.95 11.71 -14.48
C VAL A 66 6.17 11.59 -15.39
N ASN A 67 6.11 12.14 -16.61
CA ASN A 67 7.17 12.00 -17.61
C ASN A 67 8.58 12.39 -17.13
N PRO A 68 8.77 13.53 -16.44
CA PRO A 68 10.08 13.90 -15.88
C PRO A 68 10.59 12.90 -14.84
N TRP A 69 9.69 12.33 -14.03
CA TRP A 69 10.05 11.36 -13.01
C TRP A 69 10.51 10.05 -13.63
N LEU A 70 9.78 9.54 -14.63
CA LEU A 70 10.18 8.34 -15.38
C LEU A 70 11.52 8.51 -16.08
N ALA A 71 11.74 9.66 -16.74
CA ALA A 71 13.00 9.98 -17.40
C ALA A 71 14.17 10.00 -16.41
N ALA A 72 14.02 10.70 -15.27
CA ALA A 72 15.07 10.82 -14.26
C ALA A 72 15.44 9.47 -13.61
N ARG A 73 14.48 8.55 -13.46
CA ARG A 73 14.68 7.25 -12.81
C ARG A 73 14.83 6.07 -13.76
N ARG A 74 14.77 6.31 -15.08
CA ARG A 74 14.70 5.26 -16.11
C ARG A 74 13.59 4.24 -15.81
N GLY A 75 12.44 4.74 -15.39
CA GLY A 75 11.27 3.95 -15.03
C GLY A 75 10.55 3.40 -16.25
N VAL A 76 10.31 2.09 -16.30
CA VAL A 76 9.52 1.41 -17.33
C VAL A 76 8.14 1.11 -16.75
N VAL A 77 7.10 1.62 -17.41
CA VAL A 77 5.73 1.45 -16.91
C VAL A 77 5.19 0.09 -17.32
N ALA A 78 4.91 -0.74 -16.32
CA ALA A 78 4.37 -2.08 -16.50
C ALA A 78 2.84 -2.09 -16.61
N ALA A 79 2.15 -1.16 -15.91
CA ALA A 79 0.70 -0.97 -16.04
C ALA A 79 0.27 0.42 -15.53
N THR A 80 -0.92 0.84 -15.95
CA THR A 80 -1.57 2.08 -15.52
C THR A 80 -2.97 1.80 -14.99
N PHE A 81 -3.37 2.52 -13.96
CA PHE A 81 -4.69 2.40 -13.33
C PHE A 81 -5.28 3.79 -13.13
N THR A 82 -6.57 3.97 -13.34
CA THR A 82 -7.25 5.26 -13.15
C THR A 82 -8.37 5.13 -12.14
N GLU A 83 -8.34 5.94 -11.09
CA GLU A 83 -9.44 6.05 -10.13
C GLU A 83 -10.45 7.11 -10.52
N ILE A 84 -11.72 6.83 -10.26
CA ILE A 84 -12.80 7.80 -10.46
C ILE A 84 -13.28 8.27 -9.09
N GLU A 85 -13.01 9.52 -8.79
CA GLU A 85 -13.32 10.16 -7.51
C GLU A 85 -14.77 10.62 -7.51
N ILE A 86 -15.59 9.92 -6.73
CA ILE A 86 -17.05 10.15 -6.63
C ILE A 86 -17.50 10.47 -5.19
N GLY A 87 -16.59 10.87 -4.31
CA GLY A 87 -16.92 11.11 -2.90
C GLY A 87 -16.93 9.84 -2.03
N SER A 88 -16.47 8.71 -2.59
CA SER A 88 -16.36 7.43 -1.88
C SER A 88 -14.97 7.27 -1.26
N PRO A 89 -14.82 6.72 -0.05
CA PRO A 89 -13.51 6.37 0.50
C PRO A 89 -12.91 5.11 -0.16
N ARG A 90 -13.69 4.40 -0.97
CA ARG A 90 -13.27 3.19 -1.72
C ARG A 90 -12.44 3.56 -2.93
N ARG A 91 -11.33 2.84 -3.15
CA ARG A 91 -10.33 3.13 -4.18
C ARG A 91 -9.87 1.84 -4.90
N PRO A 92 -10.77 1.19 -5.66
CA PRO A 92 -10.52 -0.09 -6.31
C PRO A 92 -9.33 -0.05 -7.27
N ALA A 93 -9.16 1.05 -8.01
CA ALA A 93 -8.08 1.20 -8.97
C ALA A 93 -6.72 1.36 -8.27
N TYR A 94 -6.67 2.08 -7.14
CA TYR A 94 -5.45 2.22 -6.34
C TYR A 94 -5.00 0.86 -5.83
N GLY A 95 -5.98 0.10 -5.37
CA GLY A 95 -5.76 -1.24 -4.93
C GLY A 95 -5.17 -2.17 -5.99
N ALA A 96 -5.81 -2.22 -7.17
CA ALA A 96 -5.31 -3.04 -8.28
C ALA A 96 -3.88 -2.64 -8.65
N ALA A 97 -3.58 -1.34 -8.62
CA ALA A 97 -2.24 -0.81 -8.82
C ALA A 97 -1.23 -1.31 -7.79
N ARG A 98 -1.60 -1.38 -6.50
CA ARG A 98 -0.74 -1.95 -5.44
C ARG A 98 -0.43 -3.42 -5.69
N LYS A 99 -1.43 -4.25 -6.04
CA LYS A 99 -1.17 -5.68 -6.31
C LYS A 99 -0.31 -5.91 -7.54
N ALA A 100 -0.54 -5.14 -8.60
CA ALA A 100 0.35 -5.14 -9.75
C ALA A 100 1.77 -4.76 -9.33
N ALA A 101 1.93 -3.77 -8.44
CA ALA A 101 3.25 -3.36 -7.96
C ALA A 101 3.96 -4.45 -7.14
N ILE A 102 3.23 -5.17 -6.26
CA ILE A 102 3.77 -6.34 -5.54
C ILE A 102 4.22 -7.44 -6.53
N HIS A 103 3.34 -7.78 -7.48
CA HIS A 103 3.58 -8.87 -8.44
C HIS A 103 4.78 -8.57 -9.34
N GLU A 104 4.84 -7.36 -9.89
CA GLU A 104 5.88 -6.90 -10.80
C GLU A 104 7.17 -6.46 -10.08
N ARG A 105 7.18 -6.49 -8.74
CA ARG A 105 8.22 -5.89 -7.89
C ARG A 105 8.55 -4.46 -8.33
N ALA A 106 7.49 -3.72 -8.62
CA ALA A 106 7.51 -2.39 -9.20
C ALA A 106 7.20 -1.33 -8.15
N VAL A 107 7.58 -0.09 -8.45
CA VAL A 107 7.16 1.07 -7.65
C VAL A 107 5.81 1.55 -8.11
N LEU A 108 4.93 1.86 -7.14
CA LEU A 108 3.63 2.44 -7.40
C LEU A 108 3.74 3.97 -7.40
N LEU A 109 3.62 4.58 -8.55
CA LEU A 109 3.64 6.03 -8.74
C LEU A 109 2.21 6.58 -8.74
N VAL A 110 1.83 7.28 -7.68
CA VAL A 110 0.57 8.00 -7.54
C VAL A 110 0.76 9.39 -8.13
N THR A 111 0.01 9.73 -9.16
CA THR A 111 0.31 10.90 -10.02
C THR A 111 -0.10 12.25 -9.44
N THR A 112 -0.93 12.28 -8.39
CA THR A 112 -1.32 13.53 -7.72
C THR A 112 -1.74 13.31 -6.26
N SER A 113 -1.22 14.16 -5.39
CA SER A 113 -1.68 14.31 -4.00
C SER A 113 -2.81 15.32 -3.83
N GLU A 114 -3.22 16.05 -4.89
CA GLU A 114 -4.26 17.08 -4.77
C GLU A 114 -5.62 16.48 -4.45
N ALA A 115 -6.48 17.24 -3.78
CA ALA A 115 -7.87 16.85 -3.63
C ALA A 115 -8.54 16.79 -5.01
N VAL A 116 -9.01 15.60 -5.41
CA VAL A 116 -9.79 15.41 -6.63
C VAL A 116 -11.23 15.16 -6.20
N ALA A 117 -12.19 15.90 -6.77
CA ALA A 117 -13.58 15.91 -6.33
C ALA A 117 -13.77 16.19 -4.82
N GLY A 118 -12.89 17.01 -4.23
CA GLY A 118 -12.93 17.34 -2.80
C GLY A 118 -12.40 16.23 -1.88
N GLN A 119 -11.83 15.15 -2.43
CA GLN A 119 -11.25 14.05 -1.67
C GLN A 119 -9.73 14.10 -1.74
N GLU A 120 -9.10 14.31 -0.58
CA GLU A 120 -7.66 14.13 -0.43
C GLU A 120 -7.29 12.65 -0.52
N PHE A 121 -6.09 12.38 -1.01
CA PHE A 121 -5.55 11.02 -1.11
C PHE A 121 -4.08 11.02 -0.72
N SER A 122 -3.79 10.36 0.40
CA SER A 122 -2.44 10.20 0.94
C SER A 122 -2.17 8.72 1.13
N PRO A 123 -1.77 8.01 0.06
CA PRO A 123 -1.38 6.62 0.16
C PRO A 123 -0.05 6.51 0.91
N ALA A 124 0.02 5.59 1.87
CA ALA A 124 1.25 5.28 2.56
C ALA A 124 1.96 4.09 1.92
N SER A 125 3.29 4.09 1.95
CA SER A 125 4.09 2.88 1.73
C SER A 125 3.70 1.79 2.74
N GLN A 126 3.50 0.56 2.28
CA GLN A 126 3.27 -0.61 3.16
C GLN A 126 3.92 -1.85 2.56
N ASP A 127 4.19 -2.85 3.41
CA ASP A 127 4.90 -4.11 3.15
C ASP A 127 4.98 -4.53 1.67
N GLY A 128 6.17 -4.38 1.09
CA GLY A 128 6.53 -4.92 -0.22
C GLY A 128 6.25 -4.02 -1.44
N VAL A 129 5.67 -2.84 -1.26
CA VAL A 129 5.48 -1.85 -2.34
C VAL A 129 6.01 -0.49 -1.93
N GLU A 130 7.00 0.01 -2.66
CA GLU A 130 7.39 1.43 -2.59
C GLU A 130 6.34 2.25 -3.34
N VAL A 131 5.67 3.15 -2.62
CA VAL A 131 4.67 4.08 -3.17
C VAL A 131 5.28 5.47 -3.23
N ILE A 132 5.18 6.15 -4.37
CA ILE A 132 5.67 7.51 -4.56
C ILE A 132 4.51 8.37 -5.01
N THR A 133 4.20 9.40 -4.24
CA THR A 133 3.15 10.35 -4.59
C THR A 133 3.76 11.60 -5.22
N LEU A 134 3.35 11.90 -6.45
CA LEU A 134 3.73 13.10 -7.15
C LEU A 134 2.92 14.31 -6.64
N PRO A 135 3.59 15.43 -6.40
CA PRO A 135 2.94 16.68 -6.04
C PRO A 135 2.22 17.28 -7.24
N ALA A 136 1.19 18.09 -6.97
CA ALA A 136 0.46 18.91 -7.94
C ALA A 136 1.37 19.58 -8.99
N PRO A 137 0.97 19.77 -10.25
CA PRO A 137 1.78 20.43 -11.28
C PRO A 137 2.30 21.82 -10.88
N LYS A 138 1.50 22.62 -10.17
CA LYS A 138 1.94 23.93 -9.63
C LYS A 138 2.99 23.80 -8.53
N LEU A 139 2.93 22.72 -7.75
CA LEU A 139 3.95 22.33 -6.78
C LEU A 139 5.12 21.63 -7.49
N ALA A 140 4.92 20.97 -8.62
CA ALA A 140 5.94 20.32 -9.44
C ALA A 140 6.77 21.33 -10.23
N ASP A 141 6.21 22.46 -10.66
CA ASP A 141 6.96 23.59 -11.23
C ASP A 141 7.74 24.33 -10.14
N GLN A 142 7.15 24.54 -8.97
CA GLN A 142 7.90 25.02 -7.80
C GLN A 142 8.98 24.02 -7.36
N LEU A 143 8.69 22.72 -7.41
CA LEU A 143 9.65 21.67 -7.09
C LEU A 143 10.65 21.44 -8.21
N ARG A 144 10.36 21.78 -9.48
CA ARG A 144 11.33 21.83 -10.59
C ARG A 144 12.30 23.00 -10.44
N GLU A 145 11.79 24.16 -10.01
CA GLU A 145 12.62 25.27 -9.53
C GLU A 145 13.45 24.86 -8.29
N THR A 146 12.91 23.94 -7.47
CA THR A 146 13.63 23.33 -6.34
C THR A 146 14.50 22.13 -6.76
N ALA A 147 14.27 21.48 -7.91
CA ALA A 147 14.80 20.18 -8.34
C ALA A 147 16.20 20.25 -8.96
N SER A 148 16.87 21.40 -8.79
CA SER A 148 18.33 21.37 -8.69
C SER A 148 18.81 20.78 -7.33
N GLY A 149 17.91 20.51 -6.39
CA GLY A 149 18.15 19.84 -5.12
C GLY A 149 17.06 18.81 -4.80
N ARG A 150 17.48 17.66 -4.26
CA ARG A 150 16.65 16.57 -3.72
C ARG A 150 15.53 17.13 -2.80
N THR A 151 14.36 16.51 -2.67
CA THR A 151 13.34 17.00 -1.71
C THR A 151 13.90 17.00 -0.28
N PRO A 152 13.83 18.10 0.47
CA PRO A 152 14.27 18.11 1.86
C PRO A 152 13.39 17.22 2.71
N VAL A 153 13.99 16.57 3.70
CA VAL A 153 13.30 15.60 4.54
C VAL A 153 13.52 15.89 6.02
N VAL A 154 12.48 15.73 6.83
CA VAL A 154 12.55 15.86 8.29
C VAL A 154 12.18 14.52 8.89
N PHE A 155 13.02 14.01 9.80
CA PHE A 155 12.74 12.78 10.53
C PHE A 155 12.08 13.09 11.86
N TYR A 156 11.03 12.35 12.20
CA TYR A 156 10.35 12.41 13.47
C TYR A 156 10.29 11.01 14.09
N LEU A 157 11.16 10.76 15.06
CA LEU A 157 11.25 9.50 15.79
C LEU A 157 10.50 9.60 17.11
N ARG A 158 9.98 8.47 17.59
CA ARG A 158 9.32 8.38 18.89
C ARG A 158 10.08 7.38 19.77
N ALA A 159 10.47 7.79 20.97
CA ALA A 159 11.21 7.01 21.93
C ALA A 159 10.31 6.67 23.13
N GLY A 160 10.41 5.43 23.62
CA GLY A 160 9.78 5.03 24.88
C GLY A 160 10.66 5.32 26.10
N PRO A 161 10.17 5.03 27.32
CA PRO A 161 10.98 5.10 28.52
C PRO A 161 12.26 4.25 28.35
N GLN A 162 13.39 4.78 28.82
CA GLN A 162 14.71 4.18 28.59
C GLN A 162 14.76 2.69 28.96
N GLY A 163 15.24 1.87 28.03
CA GLY A 163 15.39 0.44 28.21
C GLY A 163 15.72 -0.29 26.90
N PRO A 164 16.11 -1.57 26.97
CA PRO A 164 16.55 -2.34 25.79
C PRO A 164 15.50 -2.42 24.67
N GLU A 165 14.22 -2.46 25.05
CA GLU A 165 13.10 -2.49 24.10
C GLU A 165 12.92 -1.15 23.38
N ALA A 166 13.10 -0.03 24.08
CA ALA A 166 13.04 1.31 23.50
C ALA A 166 14.20 1.54 22.52
N ASP A 167 15.41 1.10 22.87
CA ASP A 167 16.59 1.17 21.99
C ASP A 167 16.40 0.32 20.73
N THR A 168 15.85 -0.88 20.89
CA THR A 168 15.53 -1.78 19.76
C THR A 168 14.48 -1.18 18.84
N LEU A 169 13.43 -0.59 19.38
CA LEU A 169 12.38 0.07 18.60
C LEU A 169 12.93 1.29 17.85
N LEU A 170 13.73 2.12 18.49
CA LEU A 170 14.39 3.26 17.85
C LEU A 170 15.32 2.82 16.72
N ALA A 171 16.08 1.74 16.91
CA ALA A 171 16.92 1.17 15.86
C ALA A 171 16.08 0.71 14.65
N LYS A 172 14.93 0.06 14.89
CA LYS A 172 14.01 -0.35 13.83
C LYS A 172 13.40 0.83 13.07
N GLN A 173 13.04 1.91 13.78
CA GLN A 173 12.57 3.15 13.14
C GLN A 173 13.63 3.75 12.22
N ARG A 174 14.89 3.84 12.70
CA ARG A 174 16.00 4.36 11.90
C ARG A 174 16.31 3.47 10.69
N ASP A 175 16.34 2.16 10.87
CA ASP A 175 16.55 1.20 9.77
C ASP A 175 15.42 1.31 8.72
N GLY A 176 14.17 1.43 9.16
CA GLY A 176 13.01 1.64 8.28
C GLY A 176 13.13 2.92 7.43
N ILE A 177 13.54 4.03 8.05
CA ILE A 177 13.78 5.29 7.32
C ILE A 177 15.00 5.18 6.40
N GLN A 178 16.09 4.54 6.83
CA GLN A 178 17.31 4.38 6.03
C GLN A 178 17.10 3.51 4.79
N LYS A 179 16.24 2.49 4.87
CA LYS A 179 15.85 1.66 3.71
C LYS A 179 15.20 2.46 2.60
N ALA A 180 14.59 3.61 2.91
CA ALA A 180 14.04 4.50 1.90
C ALA A 180 15.14 5.31 1.14
N ASN A 181 16.42 5.13 1.50
CA ASN A 181 17.60 5.65 0.80
C ASN A 181 17.64 7.19 0.69
N ILE A 182 17.23 7.87 1.77
CA ILE A 182 16.94 9.32 1.84
C ILE A 182 18.13 10.15 2.34
N SER A 183 19.32 9.55 2.43
CA SER A 183 20.46 10.08 3.21
C SER A 183 20.94 11.49 2.83
N ASP A 184 20.63 11.98 1.64
CA ASP A 184 21.34 13.12 1.08
C ASP A 184 20.59 14.47 1.15
N ASN A 185 19.41 14.55 1.78
CA ASN A 185 18.76 15.84 2.05
C ASN A 185 17.93 15.90 3.33
N VAL A 186 18.47 15.35 4.42
CA VAL A 186 17.83 15.42 5.74
C VAL A 186 18.10 16.78 6.37
N LEU A 187 17.04 17.56 6.62
CA LEU A 187 17.11 18.86 7.29
C LEU A 187 17.31 18.74 8.80
N ALA A 188 16.59 17.81 9.43
CA ALA A 188 16.65 17.59 10.87
C ALA A 188 16.09 16.22 11.27
N GLU A 189 16.56 15.71 12.40
CA GLU A 189 15.95 14.61 13.15
C GLU A 189 15.37 15.17 14.46
N PHE A 190 14.08 14.96 14.68
CA PHE A 190 13.37 15.27 15.91
C PHE A 190 13.02 13.96 16.61
N MET A 191 13.20 13.92 17.93
CA MET A 191 12.90 12.74 18.74
C MET A 191 11.92 13.11 19.85
N GLU A 192 10.73 12.55 19.80
CA GLU A 192 9.72 12.69 20.85
C GLU A 192 9.93 11.65 21.93
N GLN A 193 9.84 12.07 23.19
CA GLN A 193 9.85 11.16 24.33
C GLN A 193 8.40 10.88 24.73
N GLU A 194 7.92 9.67 24.42
CA GLU A 194 6.55 9.28 24.73
C GLU A 194 6.36 9.16 26.23
N THR A 195 5.47 9.98 26.76
CA THR A 195 5.09 9.98 28.17
C THR A 195 3.67 9.43 28.28
N VAL A 196 3.48 8.43 29.15
CA VAL A 196 2.17 7.80 29.35
C VAL A 196 1.11 8.85 29.70
N GLY A 197 0.02 8.88 28.92
CA GLY A 197 -1.11 9.78 29.13
C GLY A 197 -0.93 11.22 28.63
N SER A 198 0.21 11.58 28.02
CA SER A 198 0.40 12.87 27.37
C SER A 198 0.04 12.80 25.89
N THR A 199 -0.74 13.78 25.40
CA THR A 199 -0.99 13.99 23.97
C THR A 199 -0.11 15.10 23.38
N GLU A 200 0.64 15.81 24.22
CA GLU A 200 1.53 16.88 23.78
C GLU A 200 2.75 16.32 23.04
N ARG A 201 3.00 16.84 21.84
CA ARG A 201 4.13 16.43 20.99
C ARG A 201 4.91 17.66 20.51
N PRO A 202 5.71 18.29 21.40
CA PRO A 202 6.43 19.52 21.07
C PRO A 202 7.49 19.32 19.97
N GLN A 203 8.06 18.12 19.84
CA GLN A 203 9.04 17.83 18.80
C GLN A 203 8.36 17.62 17.45
N LEU A 204 7.17 17.01 17.45
CA LEU A 204 6.33 16.94 16.27
C LEU A 204 5.94 18.33 15.77
N ALA A 205 5.55 19.24 16.67
CA ALA A 205 5.19 20.60 16.29
C ALA A 205 6.36 21.32 15.59
N LYS A 206 7.59 21.16 16.09
CA LYS A 206 8.81 21.69 15.46
C LYS A 206 9.09 21.03 14.11
N ALA A 207 8.93 19.71 14.02
CA ALA A 207 9.11 18.96 12.78
C ALA A 207 8.13 19.43 11.69
N LEU A 208 6.86 19.58 12.03
CA LEU A 208 5.81 20.07 11.13
C LEU A 208 6.09 21.50 10.68
N GLU A 209 6.51 22.37 11.60
CA GLU A 209 6.85 23.75 11.26
C GLU A 209 8.04 23.81 10.28
N LEU A 210 9.09 23.03 10.53
CA LEU A 210 10.23 22.93 9.62
C LEU A 210 9.81 22.37 8.25
N CYS A 211 8.90 21.38 8.23
CA CYS A 211 8.33 20.86 7.00
C CYS A 211 7.57 21.93 6.22
N ARG A 212 6.75 22.76 6.87
CA ARG A 212 6.03 23.86 6.20
C ARG A 212 6.98 24.91 5.66
N GLN A 213 7.98 25.31 6.43
CA GLN A 213 8.94 26.34 6.06
C GLN A 213 9.78 25.94 4.84
N HIS A 214 10.20 24.69 4.78
CA HIS A 214 11.08 24.19 3.73
C HIS A 214 10.38 23.33 2.68
N LYS A 215 9.04 23.22 2.74
CA LYS A 215 8.24 22.29 1.93
C LYS A 215 8.81 20.86 1.95
N ALA A 216 9.25 20.42 3.13
CA ALA A 216 9.91 19.13 3.33
C ALA A 216 8.89 18.00 3.53
N LEU A 217 9.30 16.77 3.18
CA LEU A 217 8.57 15.55 3.48
C LEU A 217 8.86 15.11 4.92
N LEU A 218 7.84 14.74 5.69
CA LEU A 218 8.00 14.23 7.05
C LEU A 218 8.14 12.70 7.04
N PHE A 219 9.23 12.14 7.57
CA PHE A 219 9.32 10.71 7.87
C PHE A 219 9.09 10.45 9.33
N ILE A 220 7.99 9.79 9.63
CA ILE A 220 7.63 9.33 10.96
C ILE A 220 8.30 7.98 11.18
N GLY A 221 9.11 7.86 12.22
CA GLY A 221 9.80 6.61 12.55
C GLY A 221 8.82 5.46 12.76
N THR A 222 7.77 5.67 13.57
CA THR A 222 6.69 4.70 13.72
C THR A 222 5.37 5.34 14.16
N THR A 223 4.27 4.76 13.70
CA THR A 223 2.93 5.06 14.23
C THR A 223 2.52 4.12 15.35
N ASP A 224 3.24 3.00 15.57
CA ASP A 224 2.84 2.02 16.59
C ASP A 224 2.78 2.61 18.00
N ALA A 225 2.00 1.97 18.85
CA ALA A 225 2.04 2.22 20.29
C ALA A 225 3.46 2.01 20.84
N ILE A 226 3.88 2.87 21.77
CA ILE A 226 5.15 2.75 22.48
C ILE A 226 4.86 2.51 23.96
N GLY A 227 5.33 1.38 24.50
CA GLY A 227 4.97 0.93 25.84
C GLY A 227 3.46 0.71 25.96
N ASP A 228 2.86 1.22 27.04
CA ASP A 228 1.41 1.17 27.28
C ASP A 228 0.66 2.37 26.66
N GLY A 229 1.31 3.14 25.79
CA GLY A 229 0.70 4.28 25.10
C GLY A 229 -0.26 3.86 23.98
N GLU A 230 -0.97 4.84 23.41
CA GLU A 230 -1.82 4.63 22.24
C GLU A 230 -1.01 4.69 20.93
N GLU A 231 -1.59 4.13 19.87
CA GLU A 231 -1.09 4.30 18.52
C GLU A 231 -1.10 5.78 18.13
N PHE A 232 -0.06 6.22 17.43
CA PHE A 232 0.01 7.56 16.90
C PHE A 232 -0.72 7.64 15.57
N GLN A 233 -1.77 8.45 15.53
CA GLN A 233 -2.56 8.71 14.33
C GLN A 233 -2.16 10.07 13.74
N PRO A 234 -1.25 10.11 12.75
CA PRO A 234 -0.89 11.34 12.06
C PRO A 234 -2.04 11.85 11.19
N ASP A 235 -2.56 13.02 11.53
CA ASP A 235 -3.51 13.80 10.73
C ASP A 235 -2.97 15.22 10.61
N PHE A 236 -2.29 15.51 9.51
CA PHE A 236 -1.65 16.81 9.27
C PHE A 236 -2.17 17.42 7.98
N THR A 237 -2.90 18.52 8.12
CA THR A 237 -3.26 19.32 6.95
C THR A 237 -2.00 19.95 6.36
N TYR A 238 -1.79 19.78 5.05
CA TYR A 238 -0.72 20.41 4.26
C TYR A 238 0.73 19.97 4.53
N VAL A 239 0.96 18.85 5.22
CA VAL A 239 2.28 18.24 5.36
C VAL A 239 2.21 16.78 4.92
N SER A 240 2.83 16.46 3.79
CA SER A 240 3.01 15.07 3.35
C SER A 240 3.90 14.33 4.34
N TYR A 241 3.56 13.06 4.62
CA TYR A 241 4.36 12.23 5.50
C TYR A 241 4.44 10.77 5.02
N GLU A 242 5.51 10.10 5.44
CA GLU A 242 5.76 8.66 5.27
C GLU A 242 6.04 8.02 6.64
N VAL A 243 5.80 6.71 6.77
CA VAL A 243 6.11 5.98 8.02
C VAL A 243 7.21 4.95 7.74
N GLY A 244 8.34 5.09 8.44
CA GLY A 244 9.53 4.25 8.21
C GLY A 244 9.39 2.83 8.74
N TYR A 245 8.86 2.66 9.95
CA TYR A 245 8.69 1.36 10.59
C TYR A 245 7.29 1.20 11.18
N ARG A 246 6.65 0.08 10.84
CA ARG A 246 5.48 -0.44 11.53
C ARG A 246 5.77 -1.88 11.92
N LYS A 247 5.41 -2.25 13.14
CA LYS A 247 5.51 -3.61 13.65
C LYS A 247 4.60 -4.47 12.77
N ALA A 248 5.18 -5.47 12.13
CA ALA A 248 4.41 -6.50 11.45
C ALA A 248 3.39 -7.08 12.45
N TYR A 249 2.20 -7.41 11.95
CA TYR A 249 1.16 -8.01 12.78
C TYR A 249 1.69 -9.33 13.37
N GLU A 250 1.88 -9.38 14.70
CA GLU A 250 2.30 -10.60 15.41
C GLU A 250 1.08 -11.48 15.72
N TRP A 251 0.40 -11.92 14.66
CA TRP A 251 -0.69 -12.87 14.81
C TRP A 251 -0.15 -14.30 14.88
N PRO A 252 -0.65 -15.12 15.82
CA PRO A 252 -0.20 -16.50 15.94
C PRO A 252 -0.53 -17.26 14.65
N ASP A 253 0.41 -18.05 14.14
CA ASP A 253 0.17 -18.88 12.95
C ASP A 253 -0.94 -19.92 13.15
N LEU A 254 -1.15 -20.35 14.39
CA LEU A 254 -2.18 -21.30 14.79
C LEU A 254 -2.95 -20.79 16.00
N ILE A 255 -4.28 -20.90 15.95
CA ILE A 255 -5.18 -20.58 17.05
C ILE A 255 -6.09 -21.75 17.39
N ALA A 256 -6.46 -21.88 18.66
CA ALA A 256 -7.51 -22.81 19.08
C ALA A 256 -8.89 -22.26 18.68
N LEU A 257 -9.77 -23.15 18.20
CA LEU A 257 -11.16 -22.81 17.89
C LEU A 257 -12.03 -22.95 19.15
N SER A 258 -12.79 -21.91 19.50
CA SER A 258 -13.70 -21.94 20.65
C SER A 258 -15.14 -22.31 20.27
N ALA A 259 -15.59 -22.00 19.05
CA ALA A 259 -16.92 -22.37 18.52
C ALA A 259 -16.99 -22.13 16.99
N CYS A 260 -16.53 -23.10 16.20
CA CYS A 260 -16.67 -23.01 14.74
C CYS A 260 -18.05 -23.55 14.31
N PRO A 261 -18.86 -22.75 13.59
CA PRO A 261 -20.21 -23.18 13.20
C PRO A 261 -20.23 -24.20 12.05
N PHE A 262 -19.09 -24.44 11.39
CA PHE A 262 -18.99 -25.29 10.20
C PHE A 262 -17.77 -26.21 10.25
N PRO A 263 -17.81 -27.40 9.61
CA PRO A 263 -16.65 -28.31 9.55
C PRO A 263 -15.39 -27.66 8.96
N VAL A 264 -15.57 -26.77 7.98
CA VAL A 264 -14.52 -25.95 7.37
C VAL A 264 -15.06 -24.54 7.24
N ALA A 265 -14.26 -23.55 7.66
CA ALA A 265 -14.65 -22.14 7.56
C ALA A 265 -13.41 -21.25 7.41
N LEU A 266 -13.61 -20.03 6.93
CA LEU A 266 -12.64 -18.97 7.17
C LEU A 266 -13.05 -18.14 8.38
N HIS A 267 -12.06 -17.76 9.18
CA HIS A 267 -12.26 -17.03 10.43
C HIS A 267 -11.49 -15.72 10.43
N PHE A 268 -12.20 -14.59 10.59
CA PHE A 268 -11.56 -13.30 10.85
C PHE A 268 -11.31 -13.15 12.35
N GLY A 269 -10.04 -12.94 12.70
CA GLY A 269 -9.65 -12.70 14.09
C GLY A 269 -10.14 -11.34 14.61
N LYS A 270 -9.96 -11.15 15.92
CA LYS A 270 -10.48 -9.97 16.64
C LYS A 270 -9.60 -8.73 16.51
N GLN A 271 -8.30 -8.94 16.34
CA GLN A 271 -7.32 -7.87 16.40
C GLN A 271 -7.18 -7.22 15.04
N TRP A 272 -7.43 -5.90 14.99
CA TRP A 272 -7.21 -5.07 13.82
C TRP A 272 -5.91 -4.32 14.03
N VAL A 273 -5.04 -4.33 13.03
CA VAL A 273 -3.76 -3.63 13.08
C VAL A 273 -3.56 -2.96 11.72
N HIS A 274 -3.45 -1.64 11.69
CA HIS A 274 -3.20 -0.88 10.46
C HIS A 274 -4.19 -1.19 9.31
N GLY A 275 -5.48 -1.35 9.62
CA GLY A 275 -6.51 -1.72 8.61
C GLY A 275 -6.52 -3.19 8.19
N ASN A 276 -5.61 -4.00 8.75
CA ASN A 276 -5.52 -5.42 8.46
C ASN A 276 -6.20 -6.25 9.56
N ILE A 277 -6.83 -7.35 9.14
CA ILE A 277 -7.47 -8.34 10.03
C ILE A 277 -6.87 -9.71 9.70
N PRO A 278 -6.50 -10.55 10.69
CA PRO A 278 -6.00 -11.87 10.37
C PRO A 278 -7.14 -12.76 9.87
N LEU A 279 -6.93 -13.39 8.73
CA LEU A 279 -7.81 -14.39 8.17
C LEU A 279 -7.22 -15.79 8.42
N TYR A 280 -7.97 -16.68 9.05
CA TYR A 280 -7.56 -18.05 9.35
C TYR A 280 -8.40 -19.08 8.60
N LEU A 281 -7.80 -20.20 8.20
CA LEU A 281 -8.53 -21.40 7.77
C LEU A 281 -8.82 -22.25 9.00
N ALA A 282 -10.10 -22.36 9.37
CA ALA A 282 -10.57 -23.12 10.51
C ALA A 282 -10.92 -24.56 10.14
N ASN A 283 -10.40 -25.51 10.94
CA ASN A 283 -10.70 -26.92 10.85
C ASN A 283 -11.53 -27.38 12.05
N SER A 284 -12.83 -27.58 11.84
CA SER A 284 -13.73 -28.19 12.80
C SER A 284 -14.35 -29.49 12.27
N SER A 285 -13.67 -30.12 11.30
CA SER A 285 -14.14 -31.35 10.64
C SER A 285 -14.07 -32.60 11.51
N GLY A 286 -13.35 -32.52 12.63
CA GLY A 286 -13.07 -33.65 13.52
C GLY A 286 -11.85 -34.48 13.13
N SER A 287 -11.14 -34.12 12.04
CA SER A 287 -9.90 -34.78 11.60
C SER A 287 -8.90 -33.74 11.08
N ASP A 288 -7.61 -34.05 11.15
CA ASP A 288 -6.55 -33.10 10.78
C ASP A 288 -6.51 -32.86 9.27
N PHE A 289 -6.31 -31.60 8.86
CA PHE A 289 -5.89 -31.31 7.50
C PHE A 289 -4.39 -31.58 7.41
N VAL A 290 -3.98 -32.62 6.70
CA VAL A 290 -2.56 -32.96 6.48
C VAL A 290 -1.93 -32.11 5.38
N ALA A 291 -2.75 -31.56 4.49
CA ALA A 291 -2.37 -30.56 3.51
C ALA A 291 -3.56 -29.63 3.27
N ALA A 292 -3.31 -28.32 3.14
CA ALA A 292 -4.32 -27.38 2.71
C ALA A 292 -3.69 -26.29 1.83
N SER A 293 -4.46 -25.78 0.89
CA SER A 293 -4.12 -24.58 0.13
C SER A 293 -5.32 -23.66 0.05
N VAL A 294 -5.03 -22.36 0.09
CA VAL A 294 -6.02 -21.32 -0.11
C VAL A 294 -5.56 -20.46 -1.28
N THR A 295 -6.39 -20.33 -2.28
CA THR A 295 -6.19 -19.38 -3.38
C THR A 295 -7.27 -18.32 -3.33
N SER A 296 -6.88 -17.05 -3.45
CA SER A 296 -7.82 -15.94 -3.44
C SER A 296 -7.86 -15.24 -4.79
N ARG A 297 -9.06 -14.83 -5.20
CA ARG A 297 -9.34 -14.05 -6.41
C ARG A 297 -10.32 -12.95 -6.07
N GLY A 298 -9.97 -11.73 -6.44
CA GLY A 298 -10.81 -10.56 -6.28
C GLY A 298 -11.45 -10.23 -7.61
N SER A 299 -12.74 -9.95 -7.60
CA SER A 299 -13.48 -9.49 -8.76
C SER A 299 -14.10 -8.13 -8.46
N THR A 300 -13.97 -7.17 -9.37
CA THR A 300 -14.57 -5.84 -9.26
C THR A 300 -15.04 -5.34 -10.63
N PHE A 301 -15.88 -4.30 -10.65
CA PHE A 301 -16.30 -3.64 -11.88
C PHE A 301 -15.51 -2.35 -12.06
N LEU A 302 -14.73 -2.27 -13.13
CA LEU A 302 -13.97 -1.08 -13.54
C LEU A 302 -14.45 -0.70 -14.94
N GLY A 303 -14.90 0.55 -15.13
CA GLY A 303 -15.36 1.04 -16.43
C GLY A 303 -16.57 0.29 -17.03
N GLY A 304 -17.31 -0.48 -16.23
CA GLY A 304 -18.42 -1.33 -16.70
C GLY A 304 -17.99 -2.75 -17.10
N GLU A 305 -16.70 -3.08 -17.04
CA GLU A 305 -16.17 -4.41 -17.28
C GLU A 305 -15.82 -5.12 -15.97
N LEU A 306 -16.04 -6.45 -15.94
CA LEU A 306 -15.64 -7.29 -14.82
C LEU A 306 -14.13 -7.52 -14.90
N THR A 307 -13.39 -6.93 -13.97
CA THR A 307 -11.95 -7.15 -13.80
C THR A 307 -11.71 -8.15 -12.69
N GLU A 308 -10.78 -9.08 -12.91
CA GLU A 308 -10.46 -10.14 -11.98
C GLU A 308 -8.96 -10.18 -11.72
N THR A 309 -8.60 -10.24 -10.44
CA THR A 309 -7.20 -10.23 -10.00
C THR A 309 -6.97 -11.41 -9.07
N THR A 310 -5.98 -12.24 -9.37
CA THR A 310 -5.51 -13.24 -8.41
C THR A 310 -4.85 -12.52 -7.25
N LEU A 311 -5.39 -12.71 -6.05
CA LEU A 311 -4.99 -11.98 -4.85
C LEU A 311 -3.90 -12.72 -4.07
N GLY A 312 -3.87 -14.04 -4.12
CA GLY A 312 -2.90 -14.85 -3.40
C GLY A 312 -3.05 -16.34 -3.67
N ASN A 313 -1.96 -17.06 -3.44
CA ASN A 313 -1.94 -18.53 -3.38
C ASN A 313 -1.04 -18.94 -2.22
N LYS A 314 -1.64 -19.55 -1.19
CA LYS A 314 -0.92 -19.99 0.00
C LYS A 314 -1.09 -21.48 0.20
N ARG A 315 0.03 -22.19 0.24
CA ARG A 315 0.09 -23.55 0.76
C ARG A 315 0.25 -23.47 2.27
N LEU A 316 -0.68 -24.10 2.98
CA LEU A 316 -0.70 -24.16 4.42
C LEU A 316 -0.06 -25.48 4.87
N GLY A 317 0.68 -25.42 5.98
CA GLY A 317 1.07 -26.62 6.72
C GLY A 317 -0.14 -27.30 7.37
N PRO A 318 0.08 -28.39 8.12
CA PRO A 318 -1.01 -29.13 8.77
C PRO A 318 -1.89 -28.25 9.64
N VAL A 319 -3.21 -28.46 9.59
CA VAL A 319 -4.19 -27.76 10.44
C VAL A 319 -4.87 -28.80 11.33
N PRO A 320 -4.47 -28.92 12.60
CA PRO A 320 -5.08 -29.88 13.52
C PRO A 320 -6.59 -29.68 13.68
N ALA A 321 -7.30 -30.76 13.97
CA ALA A 321 -8.72 -30.68 14.31
C ALA A 321 -8.93 -29.75 15.53
N GLY A 322 -9.91 -28.84 15.42
CA GLY A 322 -10.20 -27.86 16.45
C GLY A 322 -9.26 -26.65 16.45
N GLN A 323 -8.43 -26.47 15.43
CA GLN A 323 -7.55 -25.30 15.27
C GLN A 323 -7.80 -24.55 13.96
N ALA A 324 -7.29 -23.33 13.88
CA ALA A 324 -7.26 -22.56 12.65
C ALA A 324 -5.85 -22.03 12.36
N ARG A 325 -5.48 -21.97 11.07
CA ARG A 325 -4.15 -21.55 10.62
C ARG A 325 -4.21 -20.24 9.83
N LEU A 326 -3.27 -19.34 10.08
CA LEU A 326 -3.23 -18.02 9.45
C LEU A 326 -3.02 -18.13 7.93
N VAL A 327 -3.99 -17.62 7.18
CA VAL A 327 -3.98 -17.49 5.72
C VAL A 327 -3.30 -16.19 5.35
N GLU A 328 -3.84 -15.04 5.75
CA GLU A 328 -3.25 -13.76 5.40
C GLU A 328 -3.70 -12.62 6.31
N ALA A 329 -3.10 -11.46 6.08
CA ALA A 329 -3.56 -10.18 6.61
C ALA A 329 -4.57 -9.59 5.61
N TYR A 330 -5.86 -9.73 5.92
CA TYR A 330 -6.92 -9.16 5.11
C TYR A 330 -6.91 -7.64 5.23
N ASP A 331 -6.52 -6.94 4.18
CA ASP A 331 -6.46 -5.47 4.14
C ASP A 331 -7.86 -4.91 3.83
N VAL A 332 -8.57 -4.43 4.85
CA VAL A 332 -9.95 -3.95 4.70
C VAL A 332 -10.08 -2.79 3.71
N TYR A 333 -9.06 -1.94 3.62
CA TYR A 333 -9.10 -0.75 2.78
C TYR A 333 -8.87 -1.08 1.31
N PHE A 334 -8.14 -2.15 1.04
CA PHE A 334 -7.85 -2.62 -0.31
C PHE A 334 -8.78 -3.75 -0.75
N GLU A 335 -8.81 -4.84 0.02
CA GLU A 335 -9.57 -6.05 -0.26
C GLU A 335 -11.08 -5.83 -0.15
N GLY A 336 -11.48 -4.82 0.62
CA GLY A 336 -12.87 -4.41 0.73
C GLY A 336 -13.52 -3.94 -0.57
N ASP A 337 -12.73 -3.54 -1.56
CA ASP A 337 -13.20 -3.04 -2.86
C ASP A 337 -13.50 -4.14 -3.87
N PHE A 338 -13.09 -5.38 -3.57
CA PHE A 338 -13.33 -6.55 -4.39
C PHE A 338 -14.42 -7.41 -3.76
N LEU A 339 -15.17 -8.13 -4.59
CA LEU A 339 -15.75 -9.39 -4.15
C LEU A 339 -14.64 -10.43 -4.19
N ILE A 340 -14.19 -10.89 -3.03
CA ILE A 340 -13.10 -11.86 -2.94
C ILE A 340 -13.68 -13.25 -2.81
N GLU A 341 -13.33 -14.10 -3.75
CA GLU A 341 -13.49 -15.55 -3.70
C GLU A 341 -12.22 -16.17 -3.13
N TYR A 342 -12.36 -16.87 -2.01
CA TYR A 342 -11.37 -17.80 -1.50
C TYR A 342 -11.74 -19.21 -1.94
N ARG A 343 -10.83 -19.90 -2.63
CA ARG A 343 -10.93 -21.34 -2.89
C ARG A 343 -10.02 -22.08 -1.94
N ILE A 344 -10.56 -23.10 -1.31
CA ILE A 344 -9.89 -23.92 -0.32
C ILE A 344 -9.83 -25.33 -0.89
N ASP A 345 -8.64 -25.89 -0.94
CA ASP A 345 -8.40 -27.31 -1.17
C ASP A 345 -7.71 -27.88 0.07
N ALA A 346 -8.32 -28.86 0.72
CA ALA A 346 -7.78 -29.50 1.91
C ALA A 346 -7.84 -31.02 1.79
N ARG A 347 -6.87 -31.70 2.40
CA ARG A 347 -6.83 -33.16 2.50
C ARG A 347 -6.83 -33.57 3.95
N LEU A 348 -7.80 -34.40 4.33
CA LEU A 348 -7.91 -35.00 5.65
C LEU A 348 -6.91 -36.15 5.83
N ALA A 349 -6.60 -36.48 7.08
CA ALA A 349 -5.70 -37.58 7.43
C ALA A 349 -6.16 -38.95 6.91
N ASP A 350 -7.47 -39.15 6.75
CA ASP A 350 -8.08 -40.37 6.20
C ASP A 350 -7.99 -40.47 4.65
N GLY A 351 -7.41 -39.44 4.00
CA GLY A 351 -7.27 -39.35 2.55
C GLY A 351 -8.40 -38.62 1.85
N THR A 352 -9.49 -38.26 2.54
CA THR A 352 -10.61 -37.50 1.98
C THR A 352 -10.15 -36.12 1.54
N SER A 353 -10.55 -35.71 0.34
CA SER A 353 -10.28 -34.37 -0.18
C SER A 353 -11.53 -33.49 -0.04
N LEU A 354 -11.34 -32.28 0.46
CA LEU A 354 -12.35 -31.25 0.64
C LEU A 354 -11.99 -30.08 -0.24
N THR A 355 -12.94 -29.66 -1.07
CA THR A 355 -12.81 -28.46 -1.90
C THR A 355 -13.99 -27.56 -1.62
N GLY A 356 -13.75 -26.27 -1.48
CA GLY A 356 -14.83 -25.33 -1.26
C GLY A 356 -14.44 -23.88 -1.50
N ARG A 357 -15.43 -23.01 -1.39
CA ARG A 357 -15.35 -21.60 -1.69
C ARG A 357 -16.00 -20.78 -0.60
N ALA A 358 -15.42 -19.62 -0.34
CA ALA A 358 -15.96 -18.61 0.56
C ALA A 358 -15.86 -17.24 -0.12
N PHE A 359 -16.82 -16.37 0.15
CA PHE A 359 -16.88 -15.04 -0.45
C PHE A 359 -16.91 -13.96 0.64
N VAL A 360 -16.18 -12.87 0.42
CA VAL A 360 -16.22 -11.68 1.27
C VAL A 360 -16.18 -10.41 0.44
N LYS A 361 -16.78 -9.35 0.96
CA LYS A 361 -16.71 -8.01 0.41
C LYS A 361 -16.71 -7.00 1.53
N GLY A 362 -15.85 -5.98 1.43
CA GLY A 362 -15.78 -4.90 2.42
C GLY A 362 -15.29 -5.36 3.80
N ILE A 363 -15.78 -4.68 4.83
CA ILE A 363 -15.61 -5.09 6.22
C ILE A 363 -16.44 -6.35 6.46
N PRO A 364 -15.85 -7.46 6.94
CA PRO A 364 -16.59 -8.69 7.16
C PRO A 364 -17.69 -8.50 8.22
N ALA A 365 -18.96 -8.65 7.80
CA ALA A 365 -20.13 -8.52 8.68
C ALA A 365 -20.20 -9.65 9.73
N SER A 366 -19.56 -10.77 9.45
CA SER A 366 -19.42 -11.93 10.33
C SER A 366 -17.97 -12.31 10.44
N ARG A 367 -17.55 -12.82 11.60
CA ARG A 367 -16.21 -13.40 11.78
C ARG A 367 -16.04 -14.75 11.10
N TRP A 368 -17.11 -15.33 10.59
CA TRP A 368 -17.11 -16.64 9.97
C TRP A 368 -17.61 -16.51 8.53
N LEU A 369 -16.82 -17.02 7.60
CA LEU A 369 -17.26 -17.30 6.24
C LEU A 369 -17.44 -18.80 6.11
N LEU A 370 -18.63 -19.21 5.70
CA LEU A 370 -18.89 -20.60 5.32
C LEU A 370 -18.04 -20.95 4.10
N VAL A 371 -17.31 -22.05 4.20
CA VAL A 371 -16.69 -22.70 3.04
C VAL A 371 -17.69 -23.73 2.52
N GLY A 372 -18.37 -23.39 1.43
CA GLY A 372 -19.35 -24.25 0.75
C GLY A 372 -18.80 -24.81 -0.56
N PRO A 373 -19.51 -25.75 -1.21
CA PRO A 373 -19.12 -26.28 -2.53
C PRO A 373 -19.07 -25.21 -3.64
#